data_AF-A0A8J7YAY9-F1
#
_entry.id   AF-A0A8J7YAY9-F1
#
_cell.length_a   1.000
_cell.length_b   1.000
_cell.length_c   1.000
_cell.angle_alpha   90.00
_cell.angle_beta   90.00
_cell.angle_gamma   90.00
#
_symmetry.space_group_name_H-M   'P 1'
#
loop_
_entity.id
_entity.type
_entity.pdbx_description
1 polymer ?
#
loop_
_entity_poly.entity_id
_entity_poly.type
_entity_poly.pdbx_seq_one_letter_code
_entity_poly.pdbx_strand_id
1 'polypeptide(L)'
;MLTLDHTMMRVEDLEASIEWYQTHLDYEEKSRWEADTFTNVFLGPEDVHDEGALLELTYNHDGRAYTMGDSWGHIAVRVEDVYDAYEELMDDGVEDYRDPDSCGGSYAFVTDPDGHEIEIVERDHGAKWSLDHTMLRVEDADEAIGWYTRKLDYEMFRRSEHDSFALYFLKPRDAADEAMSVELTYNYDGRSYELGDAWGHVAVSTDDLHETWDELLTRGAEDYRDPESCDDRYAFTKDPDGHEIEIVTN
;
A
#
# COMPACT_ATOMS: atom_id res chain seq x y z
N MET A 1 -11.05 2.38 14.94
CA MET A 1 -10.70 1.17 14.17
C MET A 1 -9.47 1.51 13.38
N LEU A 2 -8.43 0.67 13.32
CA LEU A 2 -7.17 1.00 12.67
C LEU A 2 -7.23 0.70 11.16
N THR A 3 -8.05 1.43 10.41
CA THR A 3 -8.13 1.32 8.94
C THR A 3 -6.83 1.76 8.27
N LEU A 4 -6.49 1.18 7.12
CA LEU A 4 -5.34 1.65 6.35
C LEU A 4 -5.68 3.02 5.73
N ASP A 5 -4.84 4.02 6.01
CA ASP A 5 -5.04 5.41 5.59
C ASP A 5 -4.40 5.68 4.23
N HIS A 6 -3.14 5.28 4.08
CA HIS A 6 -2.40 5.41 2.84
C HIS A 6 -1.25 4.40 2.76
N THR A 7 -0.70 4.25 1.56
CA THR A 7 0.58 3.61 1.31
C THR A 7 1.49 4.61 0.60
N MET A 8 2.75 4.69 1.04
CA MET A 8 3.68 5.70 0.57
C MET A 8 4.73 5.13 -0.39
N MET A 9 4.86 5.78 -1.54
CA MET A 9 5.90 5.50 -2.52
C MET A 9 6.72 6.77 -2.78
N ARG A 10 8.03 6.61 -2.93
CA ARG A 10 8.92 7.70 -3.31
C ARG A 10 9.07 7.76 -4.81
N VAL A 11 9.05 8.97 -5.36
CA VAL A 11 9.14 9.22 -6.81
C VAL A 11 10.31 10.14 -7.14
N GLU A 12 10.92 9.96 -8.31
CA GLU A 12 12.06 10.76 -8.78
C GLU A 12 11.63 12.01 -9.56
N ASP A 13 10.42 12.01 -10.14
CA ASP A 13 9.80 13.16 -10.79
C ASP A 13 8.33 13.27 -10.37
N LEU A 14 8.04 14.23 -9.50
CA LEU A 14 6.71 14.42 -8.93
C LEU A 14 5.67 14.82 -10.00
N GLU A 15 6.05 15.68 -10.94
CA GLU A 15 5.12 16.16 -11.97
C GLU A 15 4.76 15.02 -12.92
N ALA A 16 5.76 14.24 -13.36
CA ALA A 16 5.54 13.08 -14.21
C ALA A 16 4.68 12.01 -13.53
N SER A 17 4.91 11.76 -12.23
CA SER A 17 4.12 10.80 -11.46
C SER A 17 2.67 11.24 -11.34
N ILE A 18 2.41 12.48 -10.93
CA ILE A 18 1.04 13.02 -10.80
C ILE A 18 0.33 12.98 -12.15
N GLU A 19 0.99 13.40 -13.24
CA GLU A 19 0.40 13.35 -14.58
C GLU A 19 0.04 11.91 -14.99
N TRP A 20 0.89 10.94 -14.69
CA TRP A 20 0.63 9.53 -14.98
C TRP A 20 -0.61 9.02 -14.22
N TYR A 21 -0.67 9.24 -12.90
CA TYR A 21 -1.81 8.79 -12.08
C TYR A 21 -3.12 9.51 -12.45
N GLN A 22 -3.05 10.80 -12.77
CA GLN A 22 -4.21 11.57 -13.23
C GLN A 22 -4.73 11.10 -14.59
N THR A 23 -3.82 10.80 -15.51
CA THR A 23 -4.18 10.45 -16.90
C THR A 23 -4.69 9.03 -17.01
N HIS A 24 -4.06 8.09 -16.31
CA HIS A 24 -4.30 6.66 -16.52
C HIS A 24 -5.22 6.04 -15.48
N LEU A 25 -5.27 6.59 -14.26
CA LEU A 25 -6.10 6.07 -13.16
C LEU A 25 -7.16 7.09 -12.69
N ASP A 26 -7.37 8.19 -13.42
CA ASP A 26 -8.32 9.26 -13.06
C ASP A 26 -8.16 9.77 -11.61
N TYR A 27 -6.94 9.71 -11.06
CA TYR A 27 -6.69 10.14 -9.68
C TYR A 27 -6.80 11.66 -9.55
N GLU A 28 -7.31 12.12 -8.42
CA GLU A 28 -7.28 13.51 -8.02
C GLU A 28 -6.28 13.73 -6.89
N GLU A 29 -5.68 14.92 -6.85
CA GLU A 29 -4.95 15.39 -5.68
C GLU A 29 -5.93 15.66 -4.53
N LYS A 30 -5.87 14.83 -3.49
CA LYS A 30 -6.70 14.95 -2.28
C LYS A 30 -6.08 15.89 -1.26
N SER A 31 -4.74 15.88 -1.16
CA SER A 31 -4.00 16.76 -0.25
C SER A 31 -2.54 16.89 -0.70
N ARG A 32 -1.91 17.97 -0.27
CA ARG A 32 -0.49 18.25 -0.52
C ARG A 32 0.15 18.90 0.70
N TRP A 33 1.35 18.43 1.02
CA TRP A 33 2.21 19.03 2.03
C TRP A 33 3.56 19.37 1.42
N GLU A 34 3.92 20.66 1.45
CA GLU A 34 5.20 21.15 0.97
C GLU A 34 6.12 21.49 2.14
N ALA A 35 7.20 20.73 2.30
CA ALA A 35 8.29 21.04 3.21
C ALA A 35 9.50 21.61 2.45
N ASP A 36 10.49 22.12 3.17
CA ASP A 36 11.71 22.66 2.54
C ASP A 36 12.48 21.58 1.76
N THR A 37 12.49 20.34 2.25
CA THR A 37 13.33 19.24 1.72
C THR A 37 12.55 18.16 0.97
N PHE A 38 11.23 18.13 1.08
CA PHE A 38 10.38 17.14 0.41
C PHE A 38 8.96 17.68 0.18
N THR A 39 8.24 17.05 -0.73
CA THR A 39 6.81 17.27 -0.96
C THR A 39 6.07 15.95 -0.88
N ASN A 40 4.95 15.91 -0.15
CA ASN A 40 4.03 14.79 -0.13
C ASN A 40 2.74 15.16 -0.86
N VAL A 41 2.22 14.24 -1.67
CA VAL A 41 0.97 14.41 -2.42
C VAL A 41 0.13 13.16 -2.25
N PHE A 42 -1.11 13.33 -1.79
CA PHE A 42 -2.07 12.25 -1.61
C PHE A 42 -3.00 12.19 -2.81
N LEU A 43 -3.14 11.02 -3.41
CA LEU A 43 -3.87 10.76 -4.64
C LEU A 43 -4.90 9.65 -4.44
N GLY A 44 -6.02 9.75 -5.16
CA GLY A 44 -7.03 8.69 -5.25
C GLY A 44 -8.19 9.11 -6.13
N PRO A 45 -9.13 8.20 -6.47
CA PRO A 45 -10.26 8.53 -7.33
C PRO A 45 -11.18 9.59 -6.69
N GLU A 46 -11.96 10.32 -7.49
CA GLU A 46 -12.92 11.34 -7.03
C GLU A 46 -13.80 10.81 -5.89
N ASP A 47 -14.44 9.65 -6.14
CA ASP A 47 -15.41 9.00 -5.24
C ASP A 47 -14.78 7.90 -4.35
N VAL A 48 -13.57 8.12 -3.84
CA VAL A 48 -12.97 7.19 -2.85
C VAL A 48 -13.88 7.08 -1.61
N HIS A 49 -14.05 5.85 -1.10
CA HIS A 49 -14.84 5.59 0.11
C HIS A 49 -14.19 6.23 1.35
N ASP A 50 -14.99 6.62 2.35
CA ASP A 50 -14.49 7.26 3.59
C ASP A 50 -13.49 6.39 4.38
N GLU A 51 -13.55 5.06 4.20
CA GLU A 51 -12.61 4.08 4.78
C GLU A 51 -11.58 3.56 3.75
N GLY A 52 -11.58 4.10 2.54
CA GLY A 52 -10.64 3.74 1.47
C GLY A 52 -9.30 4.46 1.66
N ALA A 53 -8.21 3.75 1.38
CA ALA A 53 -6.87 4.31 1.50
C ALA A 53 -6.50 5.18 0.28
N LEU A 54 -5.55 6.09 0.48
CA LEU A 54 -4.96 6.93 -0.57
C LEU A 54 -3.55 6.46 -0.94
N LEU A 55 -3.09 6.85 -2.12
CA LEU A 55 -1.69 6.74 -2.49
C LEU A 55 -0.97 8.02 -2.04
N GLU A 56 0.07 7.89 -1.23
CA GLU A 56 0.98 8.98 -0.91
C GLU A 56 2.22 8.92 -1.80
N LEU A 57 2.50 9.98 -2.53
CA LEU A 57 3.77 10.17 -3.24
C LEU A 57 4.67 11.10 -2.43
N THR A 58 5.89 10.67 -2.15
CA THR A 58 6.94 11.52 -1.55
C THR A 58 8.03 11.83 -2.56
N TYR A 59 8.23 13.11 -2.85
CA TYR A 59 9.32 13.62 -3.66
C TYR A 59 10.35 14.33 -2.79
N ASN A 60 11.60 13.84 -2.79
CA ASN A 60 12.71 14.52 -2.11
C ASN A 60 13.38 15.53 -3.04
N HIS A 61 13.60 16.76 -2.56
CA HIS A 61 14.08 17.90 -3.37
C HIS A 61 15.59 17.84 -3.70
N ASP A 62 16.24 16.70 -3.47
CA ASP A 62 17.68 16.53 -3.67
C ASP A 62 18.06 15.67 -4.88
N GLY A 63 17.07 15.21 -5.65
CA GLY A 63 17.29 14.47 -6.90
C GLY A 63 17.97 13.12 -6.68
N ARG A 64 17.77 12.51 -5.51
CA ARG A 64 18.20 11.14 -5.23
C ARG A 64 17.38 10.15 -6.07
N ALA A 65 18.01 9.03 -6.39
CA ALA A 65 17.35 7.87 -6.98
C ALA A 65 17.05 6.84 -5.90
N TYR A 66 16.07 5.97 -6.13
CA TYR A 66 15.65 4.94 -5.18
C TYR A 66 15.98 3.53 -5.65
N THR A 67 16.10 2.63 -4.69
CA THR A 67 16.24 1.19 -4.88
C THR A 67 14.91 0.55 -4.52
N MET A 68 14.29 -0.14 -5.48
CA MET A 68 12.97 -0.75 -5.27
C MET A 68 12.95 -1.78 -4.12
N GLY A 69 14.04 -2.54 -3.96
CA GLY A 69 14.04 -3.72 -3.10
C GLY A 69 13.19 -4.83 -3.68
N ASP A 70 12.92 -5.85 -2.87
CA ASP A 70 12.01 -6.95 -3.19
C ASP A 70 11.14 -7.38 -2.00
N SER A 71 11.08 -6.61 -0.90
CA SER A 71 10.16 -6.88 0.21
C SER A 71 8.76 -6.35 -0.06
N TRP A 72 8.63 -5.17 -0.65
CA TRP A 72 7.34 -4.66 -1.12
C TRP A 72 7.05 -5.21 -2.52
N GLY A 73 5.78 -5.56 -2.76
CA GLY A 73 5.31 -6.10 -4.02
C GLY A 73 4.75 -5.01 -4.92
N HIS A 74 3.56 -4.54 -4.56
CA HIS A 74 2.74 -3.69 -5.40
C HIS A 74 1.63 -3.01 -4.60
N ILE A 75 1.03 -1.98 -5.19
CA ILE A 75 -0.34 -1.59 -4.88
C ILE A 75 -1.29 -2.30 -5.85
N ALA A 76 -2.52 -2.57 -5.43
CA ALA A 76 -3.57 -3.06 -6.31
C ALA A 76 -4.72 -2.06 -6.40
N VAL A 77 -5.27 -1.89 -7.60
CA VAL A 77 -6.38 -0.99 -7.89
C VAL A 77 -7.58 -1.76 -8.44
N ARG A 78 -8.78 -1.35 -8.02
CA ARG A 78 -10.04 -2.02 -8.37
C ARG A 78 -10.53 -1.64 -9.76
N VAL A 79 -11.05 -2.62 -10.50
CA VAL A 79 -11.79 -2.40 -11.76
C VAL A 79 -12.99 -3.34 -11.82
N GLU A 80 -13.96 -3.03 -12.68
CA GLU A 80 -15.11 -3.93 -12.91
C GLU A 80 -14.76 -5.08 -13.87
N ASP A 81 -13.90 -4.83 -14.86
CA ASP A 81 -13.43 -5.78 -15.86
C ASP A 81 -11.94 -5.53 -16.13
N VAL A 82 -11.10 -6.55 -15.91
CA VAL A 82 -9.64 -6.40 -16.03
C VAL A 82 -9.17 -6.30 -17.48
N TYR A 83 -9.87 -6.96 -18.41
CA TYR A 83 -9.48 -6.91 -19.82
C TYR A 83 -9.77 -5.54 -20.40
N ASP A 84 -10.97 -5.02 -20.17
CA ASP A 84 -11.36 -3.69 -20.64
C ASP A 84 -10.44 -2.60 -20.04
N ALA A 85 -10.16 -2.68 -18.73
CA ALA A 85 -9.27 -1.74 -18.05
C ALA A 85 -7.82 -1.83 -18.55
N TYR A 86 -7.31 -3.03 -18.82
CA TYR A 86 -5.97 -3.20 -19.36
C TYR A 86 -5.85 -2.66 -20.80
N GLU A 87 -6.84 -2.95 -21.65
CA GLU A 87 -6.88 -2.42 -23.02
C GLU A 87 -6.94 -0.89 -23.04
N GLU A 88 -7.72 -0.27 -22.14
CA GLU A 88 -7.75 1.19 -21.96
C GLU A 88 -6.36 1.78 -21.66
N LEU A 89 -5.64 1.19 -20.71
CA LEU A 89 -4.27 1.62 -20.37
C LEU A 89 -3.31 1.48 -21.55
N MET A 90 -3.43 0.40 -22.35
CA MET A 90 -2.60 0.20 -23.54
C MET A 90 -2.92 1.22 -24.64
N ASP A 91 -4.19 1.52 -24.87
CA ASP A 91 -4.63 2.52 -25.84
C ASP A 91 -4.17 3.94 -25.45
N ASP A 92 -4.05 4.22 -24.14
CA ASP A 92 -3.51 5.46 -23.59
C ASP A 92 -1.97 5.50 -23.52
N GLY A 93 -1.30 4.42 -23.92
CA GLY A 93 0.15 4.38 -24.09
C GLY A 93 0.94 3.99 -22.85
N VAL A 94 0.30 3.40 -21.83
CA VAL A 94 1.00 2.74 -20.72
C VAL A 94 1.80 1.53 -21.26
N GLU A 95 2.98 1.28 -20.69
CA GLU A 95 3.84 0.18 -21.12
C GLU A 95 3.20 -1.19 -20.78
N ASP A 96 3.16 -2.08 -21.78
CA ASP A 96 2.77 -3.49 -21.62
C ASP A 96 3.75 -4.20 -20.68
N TYR A 97 3.23 -4.99 -19.75
CA TYR A 97 4.02 -5.62 -18.70
C TYR A 97 3.56 -7.05 -18.35
N ARG A 98 2.44 -7.20 -17.63
CA ARG A 98 1.82 -8.52 -17.40
C ARG A 98 0.32 -8.44 -17.69
N ASP A 99 -0.04 -8.84 -18.90
CA ASP A 99 -1.41 -8.86 -19.39
C ASP A 99 -2.32 -9.85 -18.61
N PRO A 100 -3.65 -9.72 -18.72
CA PRO A 100 -4.57 -10.62 -18.04
C PRO A 100 -4.39 -12.11 -18.36
N ASP A 101 -4.11 -12.49 -19.61
CA ASP A 101 -3.93 -13.89 -20.01
C ASP A 101 -2.69 -14.51 -19.34
N SER A 102 -1.61 -13.74 -19.24
CA SER A 102 -0.38 -14.08 -18.51
C SER A 102 -0.62 -14.26 -17.00
N CYS A 103 -1.70 -13.67 -16.48
CA CYS A 103 -2.13 -13.68 -15.09
C CYS A 103 -3.38 -14.56 -14.84
N GLY A 104 -3.71 -15.47 -15.77
CA GLY A 104 -4.82 -16.41 -15.60
C GLY A 104 -6.23 -15.80 -15.75
N GLY A 105 -6.30 -14.56 -16.23
CA GLY A 105 -7.53 -13.86 -16.65
C GLY A 105 -8.29 -13.17 -15.53
N SER A 106 -7.69 -12.94 -14.36
CA SER A 106 -8.38 -12.37 -13.18
C SER A 106 -7.70 -11.14 -12.56
N TYR A 107 -6.52 -10.80 -13.04
CA TYR A 107 -5.75 -9.61 -12.68
C TYR A 107 -4.73 -9.33 -13.78
N ALA A 108 -4.12 -8.15 -13.77
CA ALA A 108 -3.02 -7.76 -14.66
C ALA A 108 -2.08 -6.82 -13.91
N PHE A 109 -0.91 -6.50 -14.50
CA PHE A 109 -0.01 -5.50 -13.95
C PHE A 109 0.46 -4.52 -15.01
N VAL A 110 0.62 -3.26 -14.57
CA VAL A 110 1.39 -2.22 -15.23
C VAL A 110 2.43 -1.66 -14.25
N THR A 111 3.30 -0.77 -14.72
CA THR A 111 4.23 -0.04 -13.86
C THR A 111 4.02 1.46 -13.98
N ASP A 112 4.22 2.17 -12.88
CA ASP A 112 4.29 3.64 -12.89
C ASP A 112 5.63 4.14 -13.47
N PRO A 113 5.85 5.48 -13.60
CA PRO A 113 7.06 6.03 -14.20
C PRO A 113 8.38 5.66 -13.50
N ASP A 114 8.34 5.36 -12.20
CA ASP A 114 9.50 4.96 -11.38
C ASP A 114 9.66 3.43 -11.33
N GLY A 115 8.71 2.68 -11.91
CA GLY A 115 8.72 1.22 -11.99
C GLY A 115 8.01 0.53 -10.83
N HIS A 116 7.22 1.24 -10.02
CA HIS A 116 6.38 0.61 -9.00
C HIS A 116 5.31 -0.23 -9.70
N GLU A 117 5.12 -1.47 -9.22
CA GLU A 117 4.11 -2.36 -9.78
C GLU A 117 2.71 -1.96 -9.29
N ILE A 118 1.78 -1.90 -10.24
CA ILE A 118 0.35 -1.63 -10.01
C ILE A 118 -0.44 -2.82 -10.54
N GLU A 119 -1.02 -3.59 -9.62
CA GLU A 119 -1.94 -4.67 -9.96
C GLU A 119 -3.32 -4.12 -10.26
N ILE A 120 -3.95 -4.61 -11.32
CA ILE A 120 -5.33 -4.29 -11.69
C ILE A 120 -6.17 -5.51 -11.36
N VAL A 121 -7.15 -5.36 -10.46
CA VAL A 121 -7.92 -6.50 -9.94
C VAL A 121 -9.43 -6.27 -10.06
N GLU A 122 -10.15 -7.31 -10.48
CA GLU A 122 -11.61 -7.22 -10.59
C GLU A 122 -12.28 -7.22 -9.22
N ARG A 123 -13.16 -6.24 -8.97
CA ARG A 123 -14.03 -6.15 -7.79
C ARG A 123 -15.42 -5.70 -8.20
N ASP A 124 -16.42 -6.16 -7.46
CA ASP A 124 -17.82 -5.78 -7.61
C ASP A 124 -18.24 -4.61 -6.69
N HIS A 125 -17.27 -3.95 -6.06
CA HIS A 125 -17.42 -2.87 -5.09
C HIS A 125 -16.23 -1.91 -5.17
N GLY A 126 -16.38 -0.73 -4.55
CA GLY A 126 -15.40 0.35 -4.61
C GLY A 126 -15.40 1.10 -5.94
N ALA A 127 -14.90 2.33 -5.92
CA ALA A 127 -14.71 3.12 -7.13
C ALA A 127 -13.65 2.46 -8.03
N LYS A 128 -13.81 2.58 -9.35
CA LYS A 128 -12.74 2.24 -10.31
C LYS A 128 -11.47 2.96 -9.89
N TRP A 129 -10.35 2.25 -9.96
CA TRP A 129 -9.02 2.66 -9.57
C TRP A 129 -8.77 2.85 -8.07
N SER A 130 -9.77 2.70 -7.19
CA SER A 130 -9.52 2.74 -5.74
C SER A 130 -8.59 1.61 -5.28
N LEU A 131 -7.79 1.88 -4.23
CA LEU A 131 -6.83 0.90 -3.69
C LEU A 131 -7.51 -0.30 -3.04
N ASP A 132 -7.21 -1.51 -3.52
CA ASP A 132 -7.70 -2.78 -2.98
C ASP A 132 -6.79 -3.33 -1.87
N HIS A 133 -5.49 -3.40 -2.16
CA HIS A 133 -4.50 -3.85 -1.20
C HIS A 133 -3.11 -3.30 -1.51
N THR A 134 -2.24 -3.34 -0.50
CA THR A 134 -0.79 -3.24 -0.68
C THR A 134 -0.16 -4.58 -0.32
N MET A 135 0.79 -5.05 -1.13
CA MET A 135 1.41 -6.36 -0.97
C MET A 135 2.79 -6.26 -0.32
N LEU A 136 2.98 -7.03 0.75
CA LEU A 136 4.23 -7.18 1.49
C LEU A 136 4.67 -8.64 1.47
N ARG A 137 5.94 -8.89 1.12
CA ARG A 137 6.53 -10.22 1.21
C ARG A 137 7.08 -10.45 2.61
N VAL A 138 6.81 -11.62 3.15
CA VAL A 138 7.18 -11.98 4.54
C VAL A 138 8.01 -13.26 4.57
N GLU A 139 8.91 -13.36 5.55
CA GLU A 139 9.79 -14.53 5.75
C GLU A 139 9.14 -15.61 6.63
N ASP A 140 8.18 -15.25 7.47
CA ASP A 140 7.37 -16.17 8.28
C ASP A 140 5.89 -15.72 8.31
N ALA A 141 5.04 -16.48 7.61
CA ALA A 141 3.62 -16.16 7.51
C ALA A 141 2.89 -16.17 8.87
N ASP A 142 3.21 -17.10 9.76
CA ASP A 142 2.53 -17.23 11.05
C ASP A 142 2.93 -16.07 11.98
N GLU A 143 4.20 -15.67 11.94
CA GLU A 143 4.69 -14.51 12.68
C GLU A 143 4.04 -13.21 12.18
N ALA A 144 4.04 -12.98 10.87
CA ALA A 144 3.47 -11.79 10.26
C ALA A 144 1.95 -11.70 10.48
N ILE A 145 1.17 -12.73 10.13
CA ILE A 145 -0.28 -12.78 10.39
C ILE A 145 -0.56 -12.53 11.87
N GLY A 146 0.22 -13.15 12.75
CA GLY A 146 0.12 -12.95 14.19
C GLY A 146 0.39 -11.51 14.63
N TRP A 147 1.32 -10.82 13.98
CA TRP A 147 1.61 -9.41 14.25
C TRP A 147 0.40 -8.55 13.87
N TYR A 148 -0.09 -8.61 12.63
CA TYR A 148 -1.25 -7.80 12.19
C TYR A 148 -2.50 -8.11 13.03
N THR A 149 -2.75 -9.38 13.36
CA THR A 149 -3.87 -9.77 14.21
C THR A 149 -3.75 -9.21 15.63
N ARG A 150 -2.57 -9.30 16.27
CA ARG A 150 -2.43 -8.93 17.69
C ARG A 150 -2.16 -7.45 17.90
N LYS A 151 -1.47 -6.77 16.98
CA LYS A 151 -1.09 -5.37 17.10
C LYS A 151 -2.17 -4.46 16.57
N LEU A 152 -2.72 -4.77 15.39
CA LEU A 152 -3.70 -3.92 14.71
C LEU A 152 -5.15 -4.40 14.84
N ASP A 153 -5.38 -5.56 15.48
CA ASP A 153 -6.70 -6.19 15.59
C ASP A 153 -7.31 -6.54 14.22
N TYR A 154 -6.47 -6.93 13.27
CA TYR A 154 -6.90 -7.32 11.93
C TYR A 154 -7.40 -8.76 11.89
N GLU A 155 -8.32 -9.03 10.99
CA GLU A 155 -8.79 -10.37 10.69
C GLU A 155 -8.34 -10.78 9.29
N MET A 156 -7.82 -12.01 9.18
CA MET A 156 -7.56 -12.61 7.87
C MET A 156 -8.89 -13.06 7.25
N PHE A 157 -9.32 -12.36 6.21
CA PHE A 157 -10.61 -12.62 5.54
C PHE A 157 -10.46 -13.47 4.28
N ARG A 158 -9.26 -13.52 3.68
CA ARG A 158 -8.98 -14.31 2.48
C ARG A 158 -7.59 -14.94 2.55
N ARG A 159 -7.49 -16.15 2.02
CA ARG A 159 -6.24 -16.87 1.77
C ARG A 159 -6.28 -17.46 0.37
N SER A 160 -5.18 -17.36 -0.37
CA SER A 160 -4.96 -18.09 -1.62
C SER A 160 -3.74 -18.99 -1.48
N GLU A 161 -3.86 -20.24 -1.93
CA GLU A 161 -2.80 -21.25 -1.84
C GLU A 161 -2.32 -21.60 -3.24
N HIS A 162 -1.01 -21.52 -3.46
CA HIS A 162 -0.35 -21.89 -4.71
C HIS A 162 0.76 -22.91 -4.46
N ASP A 163 1.33 -23.47 -5.54
CA ASP A 163 2.32 -24.55 -5.43
C ASP A 163 3.62 -24.13 -4.75
N SER A 164 4.01 -22.85 -4.85
CA SER A 164 5.29 -22.32 -4.34
C SER A 164 5.16 -21.14 -3.37
N PHE A 165 3.95 -20.65 -3.14
CA PHE A 165 3.67 -19.52 -2.25
C PHE A 165 2.22 -19.52 -1.77
N ALA A 166 1.94 -18.73 -0.73
CA ALA A 166 0.58 -18.40 -0.29
C ALA A 166 0.41 -16.90 -0.10
N LEU A 167 -0.84 -16.45 -0.29
CA LEU A 167 -1.28 -15.07 -0.10
C LEU A 167 -2.26 -15.02 1.07
N TYR A 168 -2.12 -14.02 1.93
CA TYR A 168 -2.97 -13.81 3.11
C TYR A 168 -3.43 -12.36 3.15
N PHE A 169 -4.74 -12.15 3.13
CA PHE A 169 -5.32 -10.81 3.11
C PHE A 169 -5.93 -10.48 4.46
N LEU A 170 -5.51 -9.36 5.05
CA LEU A 170 -5.94 -8.93 6.36
C LEU A 170 -6.41 -7.47 6.32
N LYS A 171 -7.50 -7.19 7.03
CA LYS A 171 -8.01 -5.82 7.30
C LYS A 171 -8.78 -5.83 8.62
N PRO A 172 -9.19 -4.67 9.18
CA PRO A 172 -10.04 -4.67 10.36
C PRO A 172 -11.35 -5.44 10.11
N ARG A 173 -11.82 -6.20 11.10
CA ARG A 173 -12.98 -7.09 10.97
C ARG A 173 -14.26 -6.40 10.50
N ASP A 174 -14.51 -5.20 11.02
CA ASP A 174 -15.74 -4.45 10.77
C ASP A 174 -15.55 -3.34 9.72
N ALA A 175 -14.43 -3.36 8.99
CA ALA A 175 -14.16 -2.39 7.92
C ALA A 175 -15.06 -2.62 6.70
N ALA A 176 -15.35 -1.55 5.98
CA ALA A 176 -16.04 -1.60 4.70
C ALA A 176 -15.34 -2.52 3.68
N ASP A 177 -16.08 -2.98 2.65
CA ASP A 177 -15.49 -3.80 1.58
C ASP A 177 -14.41 -3.00 0.83
N GLU A 178 -14.62 -1.70 0.69
CA GLU A 178 -13.73 -0.71 0.06
C GLU A 178 -12.46 -0.40 0.85
N ALA A 179 -12.41 -0.73 2.14
CA ALA A 179 -11.21 -0.51 2.94
C ALA A 179 -10.03 -1.33 2.39
N MET A 180 -8.90 -0.65 2.19
CA MET A 180 -7.68 -1.30 1.70
C MET A 180 -7.23 -2.38 2.67
N SER A 181 -6.76 -3.50 2.13
CA SER A 181 -6.19 -4.59 2.93
C SER A 181 -4.67 -4.67 2.78
N VAL A 182 -4.02 -5.35 3.73
CA VAL A 182 -2.64 -5.81 3.52
C VAL A 182 -2.69 -7.21 2.93
N GLU A 183 -1.97 -7.43 1.83
CA GLU A 183 -1.67 -8.76 1.31
C GLU A 183 -0.29 -9.18 1.80
N LEU A 184 -0.20 -10.28 2.52
CA LEU A 184 1.07 -10.90 2.88
C LEU A 184 1.37 -12.04 1.90
N THR A 185 2.51 -11.96 1.22
CA THR A 185 3.00 -13.02 0.33
C THR A 185 4.13 -13.80 1.00
N TYR A 186 3.92 -15.10 1.18
CA TYR A 186 4.93 -16.00 1.73
C TYR A 186 5.40 -17.01 0.68
N ASN A 187 6.68 -16.97 0.32
CA ASN A 187 7.32 -17.92 -0.60
C ASN A 187 7.90 -19.11 0.19
N TYR A 188 7.64 -20.35 -0.29
CA TYR A 188 8.00 -21.58 0.45
C TYR A 188 9.47 -21.98 0.38
N ASP A 189 10.30 -21.19 -0.29
CA ASP A 189 11.71 -21.48 -0.50
C ASP A 189 12.65 -20.88 0.55
N GLY A 190 12.10 -20.18 1.55
CA GLY A 190 12.86 -19.61 2.66
C GLY A 190 13.81 -18.50 2.23
N ARG A 191 13.46 -17.77 1.15
CA ARG A 191 14.17 -16.57 0.73
C ARG A 191 13.98 -15.44 1.75
N SER A 192 14.94 -14.53 1.78
CA SER A 192 14.88 -13.25 2.50
C SER A 192 14.70 -12.11 1.50
N TYR A 193 14.22 -10.96 1.98
CA TYR A 193 13.96 -9.80 1.12
C TYR A 193 14.80 -8.57 1.51
N GLU A 194 15.08 -7.73 0.54
CA GLU A 194 15.67 -6.41 0.70
C GLU A 194 14.55 -5.35 0.69
N LEU A 195 14.47 -4.52 1.73
CA LEU A 195 13.44 -3.48 1.83
C LEU A 195 13.50 -2.46 0.70
N GLY A 196 14.71 -2.15 0.21
CA GLY A 196 14.92 -0.99 -0.65
C GLY A 196 14.67 0.33 0.08
N ASP A 197 14.49 1.40 -0.69
CA ASP A 197 14.10 2.73 -0.20
C ASP A 197 13.12 3.45 -1.14
N ALA A 198 12.55 2.77 -2.14
CA ALA A 198 11.49 3.31 -3.00
C ALA A 198 10.13 3.31 -2.29
N TRP A 199 9.71 2.16 -1.73
CA TRP A 199 8.55 2.12 -0.84
C TRP A 199 8.90 2.69 0.54
N GLY A 200 7.97 3.46 1.12
CA GLY A 200 8.14 4.11 2.41
C GLY A 200 7.55 3.29 3.55
N HIS A 201 6.22 3.22 3.56
CA HIS A 201 5.44 2.66 4.65
C HIS A 201 3.98 2.44 4.22
N VAL A 202 3.24 1.74 5.07
CA VAL A 202 1.78 1.75 5.06
C VAL A 202 1.29 2.37 6.36
N ALA A 203 0.29 3.24 6.29
CA ALA A 203 -0.24 3.96 7.43
C ALA A 203 -1.57 3.40 7.91
N VAL A 204 -1.77 3.39 9.22
CA VAL A 204 -3.06 3.15 9.87
C VAL A 204 -3.59 4.44 10.47
N SER A 205 -4.89 4.70 10.30
CA SER A 205 -5.53 5.85 10.91
C SER A 205 -6.05 5.55 12.32
N THR A 206 -6.07 6.56 13.18
CA THR A 206 -6.61 6.47 14.54
C THR A 206 -7.26 7.78 14.99
N ASP A 207 -8.15 7.68 15.99
CA ASP A 207 -8.79 8.82 16.63
C ASP A 207 -7.93 9.45 17.74
N ASP A 208 -7.03 8.67 18.35
CA ASP A 208 -6.12 9.13 19.41
C ASP A 208 -4.74 8.47 19.25
N LEU A 209 -3.76 9.26 18.81
CA LEU A 209 -2.40 8.81 18.54
C LEU A 209 -1.71 8.24 19.78
N HIS A 210 -1.81 8.92 20.93
CA HIS A 210 -1.09 8.52 22.14
C HIS A 210 -1.70 7.28 22.77
N GLU A 211 -3.03 7.20 22.83
CA GLU A 211 -3.72 6.01 23.33
C GLU A 211 -3.40 4.79 22.45
N THR A 212 -3.44 4.97 21.12
CA THR A 212 -3.11 3.91 20.16
C THR A 212 -1.67 3.46 20.29
N TRP A 213 -0.73 4.41 20.45
CA TRP A 213 0.68 4.11 20.64
C TRP A 213 0.93 3.31 21.93
N ASP A 214 0.37 3.75 23.06
CA ASP A 214 0.48 3.05 24.33
C ASP A 214 -0.11 1.62 24.26
N GLU A 215 -1.21 1.46 23.52
CA GLU A 215 -1.81 0.15 23.26
C GLU A 215 -0.91 -0.74 22.40
N LEU A 216 -0.30 -0.21 21.33
CA LEU A 216 0.65 -0.94 20.49
C LEU A 216 1.86 -1.41 21.31
N LEU A 217 2.43 -0.56 22.16
CA LEU A 217 3.54 -0.92 23.06
C LEU A 217 3.11 -1.98 24.08
N THR A 218 1.90 -1.85 24.65
CA THR A 218 1.33 -2.87 25.55
C THR A 218 1.16 -4.21 24.85
N ARG A 219 0.75 -4.18 23.58
CA ARG A 219 0.65 -5.36 22.71
C ARG A 219 2.03 -5.89 22.31
N GLY A 220 3.11 -5.13 22.50
CA GLY A 220 4.50 -5.48 22.21
C GLY A 220 4.91 -5.23 20.76
N ALA A 221 4.41 -4.15 20.16
CA ALA A 221 4.96 -3.60 18.92
C ALA A 221 6.37 -3.02 19.17
N GLU A 222 7.15 -2.80 18.11
CA GLU A 222 8.48 -2.20 18.24
C GLU A 222 8.36 -0.71 18.59
N ASP A 223 9.15 -0.29 19.59
CA ASP A 223 9.33 1.12 19.94
C ASP A 223 10.39 1.74 19.00
N TYR A 224 9.93 2.35 17.91
CA TYR A 224 10.81 2.85 16.82
C TYR A 224 10.83 4.38 16.71
N ARG A 225 9.73 5.01 16.29
CA ARG A 225 9.58 6.48 16.33
C ARG A 225 8.28 6.82 17.06
N ASP A 226 8.38 7.11 18.34
CA ASP A 226 7.24 7.48 19.17
C ASP A 226 6.61 8.84 18.77
N PRO A 227 5.40 9.16 19.23
CA PRO A 227 4.75 10.44 18.95
C PRO A 227 5.60 11.67 19.29
N GLU A 228 6.26 11.69 20.46
CA GLU A 228 7.05 12.85 20.90
C GLU A 228 8.23 13.10 19.96
N SER A 229 8.84 12.04 19.42
CA SER A 229 9.92 12.11 18.43
C SER A 229 9.45 12.60 17.05
N CYS A 230 8.14 12.57 16.81
CA CYS A 230 7.47 12.91 15.56
C CYS A 230 6.60 14.18 15.68
N ASP A 231 6.93 15.08 16.61
CA ASP A 231 6.20 16.32 16.89
C ASP A 231 4.71 16.11 17.22
N ASP A 232 4.36 14.95 17.80
CA ASP A 232 3.00 14.52 18.14
C ASP A 232 2.02 14.50 16.95
N ARG A 233 2.53 14.34 15.71
CA ARG A 233 1.70 14.29 14.48
C ARG A 233 1.43 12.89 13.98
N TYR A 234 2.35 11.98 14.22
CA TYR A 234 2.30 10.59 13.79
C TYR A 234 3.26 9.76 14.66
N ALA A 235 3.29 8.45 14.47
CA ALA A 235 4.29 7.56 15.05
C ALA A 235 4.61 6.41 14.10
N PHE A 236 5.72 5.72 14.31
CA PHE A 236 6.10 4.57 13.50
C PHE A 236 6.51 3.39 14.37
N THR A 237 6.02 2.22 13.98
CA THR A 237 6.50 0.91 14.43
C THR A 237 6.89 0.07 13.20
N LYS A 238 7.27 -1.19 13.43
CA LYS A 238 7.62 -2.13 12.37
C LYS A 238 6.94 -3.47 12.56
N ASP A 239 6.60 -4.10 11.44
CA ASP A 239 6.25 -5.51 11.41
C ASP A 239 7.49 -6.40 11.59
N PRO A 240 7.34 -7.74 11.71
CA PRO A 240 8.48 -8.63 11.97
C PRO A 240 9.58 -8.62 10.90
N ASP A 241 9.21 -8.31 9.66
CA ASP A 241 10.11 -8.27 8.51
C ASP A 241 10.71 -6.86 8.30
N GLY A 242 10.34 -5.89 9.15
CA GLY A 242 10.88 -4.55 9.17
C GLY A 242 10.13 -3.54 8.31
N HIS A 243 8.97 -3.91 7.75
CA HIS A 243 8.10 -2.98 7.04
C HIS A 243 7.61 -1.91 8.02
N GLU A 244 7.72 -0.65 7.60
CA GLU A 244 7.32 0.47 8.45
C GLU A 244 5.82 0.65 8.43
N ILE A 245 5.25 0.75 9.63
CA ILE A 245 3.82 0.98 9.86
C ILE A 245 3.69 2.34 10.54
N GLU A 246 3.11 3.31 9.82
CA GLU A 246 2.80 4.63 10.36
C GLU A 246 1.47 4.60 11.11
N ILE A 247 1.38 5.34 12.20
CA ILE A 247 0.15 5.61 12.94
C ILE A 247 -0.12 7.09 12.79
N VAL A 248 -1.23 7.44 12.16
CA VAL A 248 -1.62 8.82 11.87
C VAL A 248 -3.02 9.11 12.37
N THR A 249 -3.31 10.36 12.70
CA THR A 249 -4.65 10.79 13.09
C THR A 249 -5.49 11.17 11.88
N ASN A 250 -6.78 10.82 11.90
CA ASN A 250 -7.79 11.24 10.92
C ASN A 250 -7.88 12.77 10.77
#